data_AF-A0A7W1E8R9-F1
#
_entry.id   AF-A0A7W1E8R9-F1
#
_cell.length_a   1.000
_cell.length_b   1.000
_cell.length_c   1.000
_cell.angle_alpha   90.00
_cell.angle_beta   90.00
_cell.angle_gamma   90.00
#
_symmetry.space_group_name_H-M   'P 1'
#
loop_
_entity.id
_entity.type
_entity.pdbx_description
1 polymer ?
#
loop_
_entity_poly.entity_id
_entity_poly.type
_entity_poly.pdbx_seq_one_letter_code
_entity_poly.pdbx_strand_id
1 'polypeptide(L)'
;MENPARVYVAGHRGLVGSAIIRVLEKNGYTNIVTRTKKELDLRNQAGVRAFFKEEQPSVVFLAAARVGGIHANNVNRWEFLHENLQIQS
;
A
#
# COMPACT_ATOMS: atom_id res chain seq x y z
N MET A 1 -23.36 9.71 4.38
CA MET A 1 -22.83 9.58 5.75
C MET A 1 -21.32 9.57 5.64
N GLU A 2 -20.62 10.40 6.42
CA GLU A 2 -19.16 10.36 6.50
C GLU A 2 -18.73 9.11 7.27
N ASN A 3 -17.73 8.39 6.78
CA ASN A 3 -17.11 7.29 7.50
C ASN A 3 -15.78 7.77 8.10
N PRO A 4 -15.69 7.94 9.43
CA PRO A 4 -14.50 8.48 10.08
C PRO A 4 -13.36 7.46 10.22
N ALA A 5 -13.59 6.19 9.85
CA ALA A 5 -12.58 5.14 9.97
C ALA A 5 -11.31 5.53 9.21
N ARG A 6 -10.16 5.43 9.89
CA ARG A 6 -8.87 5.71 9.30
C ARG A 6 -8.44 4.55 8.42
N VAL A 7 -8.35 4.79 7.12
CA VAL A 7 -8.01 3.77 6.13
C VAL A 7 -6.65 4.05 5.53
N TYR A 8 -5.71 3.10 5.63
CA TYR A 8 -4.43 3.19 4.93
C TYR A 8 -4.49 2.44 3.60
N VAL A 9 -4.11 3.10 2.50
CA VAL A 9 -3.99 2.47 1.18
C VAL A 9 -2.52 2.47 0.74
N ALA A 10 -1.84 1.33 0.91
CA ALA A 10 -0.50 1.11 0.40
C ALA A 10 -0.56 0.95 -1.12
N GLY A 11 0.36 1.58 -1.86
CA GLY A 11 0.38 1.50 -3.32
C GLY A 11 -0.71 2.34 -4.00
N HIS A 12 -1.21 3.39 -3.32
CA HIS A 12 -2.31 4.27 -3.78
C HIS A 12 -2.14 4.87 -5.19
N ARG A 13 -0.92 4.98 -5.73
CA ARG A 13 -0.66 5.49 -7.10
C ARG A 13 -0.72 4.41 -8.18
N GLY A 14 -0.76 3.14 -7.81
CA GLY A 14 -0.92 2.05 -8.76
C GLY A 14 -2.33 1.99 -9.34
N LEU A 15 -2.51 1.18 -10.38
CA LEU A 15 -3.82 0.98 -11.02
C LEU A 15 -4.89 0.59 -9.98
N VAL A 16 -4.62 -0.47 -9.22
CA VAL A 16 -5.54 -0.98 -8.19
C VAL A 16 -5.70 0.01 -7.03
N GLY A 17 -4.58 0.52 -6.49
CA GLY A 17 -4.61 1.46 -5.37
C GLY A 17 -5.40 2.73 -5.66
N SER A 18 -5.23 3.31 -6.86
CA SER A 18 -5.97 4.51 -7.24
C SER A 18 -7.46 4.24 -7.44
N ALA A 19 -7.84 3.04 -7.91
CA ALA A 19 -9.24 2.64 -8.00
C ALA A 19 -9.87 2.48 -6.62
N ILE A 20 -9.15 1.90 -5.65
CA ILE A 20 -9.59 1.78 -4.26
C ILE A 20 -9.85 3.17 -3.66
N ILE A 21 -8.93 4.12 -3.83
CA ILE A 21 -9.11 5.51 -3.35
C ILE A 21 -10.42 6.11 -3.88
N ARG A 22 -10.63 6.06 -5.21
CA ARG A 22 -11.85 6.60 -5.84
C ARG A 22 -13.13 5.98 -5.27
N VAL A 23 -13.11 4.67 -5.00
CA VAL A 23 -14.25 3.95 -4.42
C VAL A 23 -14.46 4.37 -2.96
N LEU A 24 -13.40 4.47 -2.15
CA LEU A 24 -13.50 4.91 -0.76
C LEU A 24 -14.06 6.33 -0.66
N GLU A 25 -13.53 7.26 -1.45
CA GLU A 25 -14.03 8.65 -1.51
C GLU A 25 -15.51 8.69 -1.91
N LYS A 26 -15.91 7.93 -2.95
CA LYS A 26 -17.32 7.83 -3.38
C LYS A 26 -18.23 7.28 -2.28
N ASN A 27 -17.71 6.42 -1.39
CA ASN A 27 -18.44 5.87 -0.25
C ASN A 27 -18.36 6.75 1.01
N GLY A 28 -17.81 7.96 0.92
CA GLY A 28 -17.80 8.92 2.03
C GLY A 28 -16.70 8.71 3.07
N TYR A 29 -15.64 7.95 2.74
CA TYR A 29 -14.46 7.88 3.59
C TYR A 29 -13.66 9.17 3.48
N THR A 30 -13.44 9.84 4.61
CA THR A 30 -12.74 11.14 4.66
C THR A 30 -11.33 11.03 5.23
N ASN A 31 -11.03 9.96 5.97
CA ASN A 31 -9.76 9.76 6.69
C ASN A 31 -8.88 8.72 5.98
N ILE A 32 -8.49 9.02 4.74
CA ILE A 32 -7.65 8.13 3.94
C ILE A 32 -6.18 8.54 4.06
N VAL A 33 -5.39 7.67 4.67
CA VAL A 33 -3.94 7.83 4.82
C VAL A 33 -3.25 7.16 3.63
N THR A 34 -2.27 7.86 3.05
CA THR A 34 -1.42 7.32 1.99
C THR A 34 0.03 7.70 2.23
N ARG A 35 0.96 6.93 1.64
CA ARG A 35 2.38 7.26 1.58
C ARG A 35 2.95 6.87 0.22
N THR A 36 3.84 7.71 -0.30
CA THR A 36 4.67 7.39 -1.46
C THR A 36 5.82 6.47 -1.03
N LYS A 37 6.45 5.78 -1.99
CA LYS A 37 7.64 4.97 -1.71
C LYS A 37 8.80 5.77 -1.10
N LYS A 38 8.88 7.08 -1.38
CA LYS A 38 9.90 7.97 -0.80
C LYS A 38 9.61 8.32 0.66
N GLU A 39 8.34 8.43 1.03
CA GLU A 39 7.92 8.73 2.39
C GLU A 39 7.92 7.47 3.28
N LEU A 40 7.59 6.31 2.69
CA LEU A 40 7.60 5.02 3.37
C LEU A 40 8.02 3.91 2.39
N ASP A 41 9.24 3.41 2.57
CA ASP A 41 9.66 2.17 1.92
C ASP A 41 9.10 0.98 2.70
N LEU A 42 8.13 0.28 2.11
CA LEU A 42 7.47 -0.87 2.72
C LEU A 42 8.41 -2.06 2.94
N ARG A 43 9.61 -2.06 2.34
CA ARG A 43 10.65 -3.06 2.61
C ARG A 43 11.42 -2.76 3.91
N ASN A 44 11.31 -1.54 4.45
CA ASN A 44 11.92 -1.14 5.71
C ASN A 44 10.96 -1.38 6.88
N GLN A 45 11.14 -2.52 7.52
CA GLN A 45 10.32 -2.99 8.62
C GLN A 45 10.30 -2.06 9.84
N ALA A 46 11.39 -1.36 10.14
CA ALA A 46 11.41 -0.38 11.22
C ALA A 46 10.55 0.85 10.89
N GLY A 47 10.64 1.34 9.64
CA GLY A 47 9.82 2.45 9.16
C GLY A 47 8.33 2.11 9.12
N VAL A 48 7.97 0.91 8.66
CA VAL A 48 6.59 0.42 8.67
C VAL A 48 6.05 0.35 10.09
N ARG A 49 6.80 -0.22 11.05
CA ARG A 49 6.36 -0.26 12.45
C ARG A 49 6.15 1.13 13.06
N ALA A 50 7.05 2.07 12.78
CA ALA A 50 6.91 3.45 13.23
C ALA A 50 5.65 4.12 12.65
N PHE A 51 5.43 3.96 11.35
CA PHE A 51 4.24 4.46 10.65
C PHE A 51 2.95 3.89 11.25
N PHE A 52 2.86 2.59 11.49
CA PHE A 52 1.67 1.97 12.07
C PHE A 52 1.41 2.42 13.51
N LYS A 53 2.48 2.67 14.29
CA LYS A 53 2.37 3.18 15.66
C LYS A 53 1.82 4.61 15.70
N GLU A 54 2.23 5.44 14.74
CA GLU A 54 1.80 6.84 14.59
C GLU A 54 0.39 6.95 14.03
N GLU A 55 0.14 6.32 12.88
CA GLU A 55 -1.11 6.52 12.12
C GLU A 55 -2.26 5.63 12.63
N GLN A 56 -1.98 4.45 13.19
CA GLN A 56 -2.98 3.54 13.74
C GLN A 56 -4.23 3.35 12.83
N PRO A 57 -4.06 2.95 11.56
CA PRO A 57 -5.19 2.75 10.66
C PRO A 57 -6.09 1.60 11.14
N SER A 58 -7.41 1.78 11.05
CA SER A 58 -8.39 0.73 11.39
C SER A 58 -8.53 -0.32 10.29
N VAL A 59 -8.26 0.07 9.05
CA VAL A 59 -8.31 -0.79 7.87
C VAL A 59 -7.10 -0.51 6.98
N VAL A 60 -6.52 -1.56 6.42
CA VAL A 60 -5.40 -1.48 5.48
C VAL A 60 -5.77 -2.14 4.17
N PHE A 61 -5.64 -1.41 3.07
CA PHE A 61 -5.61 -1.96 1.72
C PHE A 61 -4.16 -2.07 1.26
N LEU A 62 -3.62 -3.29 1.24
CA LEU A 62 -2.26 -3.57 0.77
C LEU A 62 -2.25 -3.79 -0.75
N ALA A 63 -2.28 -2.70 -1.53
CA ALA A 63 -2.22 -2.75 -3.00
C ALA A 63 -0.80 -2.46 -3.56
N ALA A 64 0.19 -2.28 -2.68
CA ALA A 64 1.59 -2.17 -3.08
C ALA A 64 2.18 -3.55 -3.37
N ALA A 65 2.87 -3.66 -4.50
CA ALA A 65 3.62 -4.85 -4.90
C ALA A 65 4.69 -4.47 -5.92
N ARG A 66 5.75 -5.28 -6.01
CA ARG A 66 6.63 -5.33 -7.18
C ARG A 66 5.88 -6.08 -8.28
N VAL A 67 5.55 -5.38 -9.36
CA VAL A 67 4.77 -5.90 -10.49
C VAL A 67 5.51 -5.70 -11.82
N GLY A 68 5.19 -6.51 -12.82
CA GLY A 68 5.80 -6.45 -14.15
C GLY A 68 5.15 -7.43 -15.12
N GLY A 69 5.53 -7.33 -16.39
CA GLY A 69 5.05 -8.25 -17.44
C GLY A 69 5.72 -9.63 -17.38
N ILE A 70 5.32 -10.53 -18.28
CA ILE A 70 5.80 -11.92 -18.34
C ILE A 70 7.33 -12.00 -18.38
N HIS A 71 7.96 -11.21 -19.26
CA HIS A 71 9.42 -11.19 -19.40
C HIS A 71 10.11 -10.72 -18.10
N ALA A 72 9.64 -9.63 -17.51
CA ALA A 72 10.22 -9.07 -16.28
C ALA A 72 10.12 -10.05 -15.09
N ASN A 73 9.01 -10.76 -14.95
CA ASN A 73 8.82 -11.81 -13.95
C ASN A 73 9.79 -12.96 -14.18
N ASN A 74 9.97 -13.40 -15.43
CA ASN A 74 10.86 -14.53 -15.76
C ASN A 74 12.34 -14.23 -15.49
N VAL A 75 12.77 -12.99 -15.73
CA VAL A 75 14.16 -12.55 -15.54
C VAL A 75 14.46 -12.28 -14.06
N ASN A 76 13.56 -11.64 -13.32
CA ASN A 76 13.82 -11.14 -11.96
C ASN A 76 13.01 -11.89 -10.88
N ARG A 77 12.86 -13.22 -11.01
CA ARG A 77 11.94 -14.01 -10.17
C ARG A 77 12.23 -13.85 -8.68
N TRP A 78 13.50 -13.91 -8.32
CA TRP A 78 13.94 -13.81 -6.93
C TRP A 78 13.62 -12.44 -6.36
N GLU A 79 13.92 -11.36 -7.08
CA GLU A 79 13.65 -9.99 -6.65
C GLU A 79 12.15 -9.75 -6.47
N PHE A 80 11.33 -10.26 -7.39
CA PHE A 80 9.87 -10.19 -7.27
C PHE A 80 9.37 -10.91 -6.02
N LEU A 81 9.83 -12.13 -5.77
CA LEU A 81 9.44 -12.87 -4.57
C LEU A 81 9.91 -12.17 -3.29
N HIS A 82 11.19 -11.82 -3.24
CA HIS A 82 11.82 -11.21 -2.07
C HIS A 82 11.18 -9.87 -1.71
N GLU A 83 11.02 -8.96 -2.67
CA GLU A 83 10.42 -7.65 -2.40
C GLU A 83 8.95 -7.77 -1.99
N ASN A 84 8.16 -8.65 -2.62
CA ASN A 84 6.75 -8.80 -2.26
C ASN A 84 6.57 -9.44 -0.89
N LEU A 85 7.42 -10.40 -0.51
CA LEU A 85 7.44 -10.94 0.85
C LEU A 85 7.80 -9.87 1.88
N GLN A 86 8.80 -9.03 1.60
CA GLN A 86 9.17 -7.92 2.48
C GLN A 86 8.06 -6.88 2.63
N ILE A 87 7.29 -6.62 1.57
CA ILE A 87 6.15 -5.70 1.58
C ILE A 87 4.99 -6.26 2.42
N GLN A 88 4.87 -7.58 2.52
CA GLN A 88 3.74 -8.28 3.18
C GLN A 88 4.05 -8.80 4.59
N SER A 89 5.29 -8.66 5.06
CA SER A 89 5.77 -9.13 6.38
C SER A 89 5.67 -8.10 7.49
#